data_AF-A0A109WQH2-F1
#
_entry.id   AF-A0A109WQH2-F1
#
_cell.length_a   1.000
_cell.length_b   1.000
_cell.length_c   1.000
_cell.angle_alpha   90.00
_cell.angle_beta   90.00
_cell.angle_gamma   90.00
#
_symmetry.space_group_name_H-M   'P 1'
#
loop_
_entity.id
_entity.type
_entity.pdbx_description
1 polymer ?
#
loop_
_entity_poly.entity_id
_entity_poly.type
_entity_poly.pdbx_seq_one_letter_code
_entity_poly.pdbx_strand_id
1 'polypeptide(L)'
;MSYLCAEIKAYDESRKIMTVAFGEQWPLKPSSATFAEVSIDDCDAIGHEVGAGDTGLTPDEASVLKLLLDECGALEDVLAHPEHLVGRVCKLDE
;
A
#
# COMPACT_ATOMS: atom_id res chain seq x y z
N MET A 1 -2.71 4.69 19.88
CA MET A 1 -1.62 3.73 19.61
C MET A 1 -2.22 2.60 18.79
N SER A 2 -2.76 2.96 17.63
CA SER A 2 -3.14 2.01 16.60
C SER A 2 -1.91 1.79 15.74
N TYR A 3 -1.22 0.67 15.95
CA TYR A 3 -0.09 0.29 15.13
C TYR A 3 -0.64 -0.27 13.82
N LEU A 4 -0.26 0.26 12.65
CA LEU A 4 -0.71 -0.26 11.37
C LEU A 4 0.50 -0.62 10.50
N CYS A 5 0.55 -1.87 10.06
CA CYS A 5 1.52 -2.35 9.07
C CYS A 5 0.84 -2.50 7.72
N ALA A 6 1.56 -2.15 6.66
CA ALA A 6 1.21 -2.51 5.29
C ALA A 6 2.31 -3.35 4.65
N GLU A 7 1.94 -4.34 3.83
CA GLU A 7 2.85 -5.12 3.01
C GLU A 7 2.27 -5.33 1.62
N ILE A 8 3.05 -5.07 0.58
CA ILE A 8 2.64 -5.38 -0.80
C ILE A 8 2.87 -6.87 -1.04
N LYS A 9 1.77 -7.62 -1.22
CA LYS A 9 1.79 -9.07 -1.38
C LYS A 9 1.96 -9.51 -2.82
N ALA A 10 1.40 -8.76 -3.75
CA ALA A 10 1.41 -9.10 -5.16
C ALA A 10 1.17 -7.87 -6.03
N TYR A 11 1.58 -7.99 -7.28
CA TYR A 11 1.22 -7.07 -8.34
C TYR A 11 0.72 -7.87 -9.55
N ASP A 12 -0.49 -7.58 -10.01
CA ASP A 12 -1.07 -8.10 -11.24
C ASP A 12 -0.79 -7.09 -12.37
N GLU A 13 0.20 -7.41 -13.20
CA GLU A 13 0.60 -6.57 -14.32
C GLU A 13 -0.51 -6.41 -15.38
N SER A 14 -1.37 -7.42 -15.55
CA SER A 14 -2.42 -7.40 -16.57
C SER A 14 -3.56 -6.46 -16.19
N ARG A 15 -3.90 -6.40 -14.91
CA ARG A 15 -4.93 -5.51 -14.36
C ARG A 15 -4.36 -4.18 -13.85
N LYS A 16 -3.04 -4.05 -13.74
CA LYS A 16 -2.35 -2.93 -13.08
C LYS A 16 -2.86 -2.72 -11.65
N ILE A 17 -2.99 -3.83 -10.91
CA ILE A 17 -3.52 -3.86 -9.55
C ILE A 17 -2.47 -4.41 -8.59
N MET A 18 -2.35 -3.77 -7.43
CA MET A 18 -1.49 -4.17 -6.35
C MET A 18 -2.33 -4.72 -5.20
N THR A 19 -1.95 -5.88 -4.67
CA THR A 19 -2.57 -6.45 -3.48
C THR A 19 -1.76 -6.01 -2.26
N VAL A 20 -2.37 -5.23 -1.38
CA VAL A 20 -1.76 -4.74 -0.15
C VAL A 20 -2.43 -5.43 1.04
N ALA A 21 -1.63 -5.97 1.95
CA ALA A 21 -2.08 -6.51 3.21
C ALA A 21 -1.85 -5.48 4.32
N PHE A 22 -2.89 -5.21 5.10
CA PHE A 22 -2.88 -4.32 6.26
C PHE A 22 -3.12 -5.10 7.54
N GLY A 23 -2.55 -4.66 8.66
CA GLY A 23 -2.87 -5.23 9.96
C GLY A 23 -2.07 -4.66 11.12
N GLU A 24 -2.54 -4.93 12.33
CA GLU A 24 -2.01 -4.32 13.55
C GLU A 24 -0.82 -5.06 14.18
N GLN A 25 -0.34 -6.13 13.53
CA GLN A 25 0.74 -6.95 14.05
C GLN A 25 1.69 -7.33 12.92
N TRP A 26 2.99 -7.19 13.18
CA TRP A 26 4.04 -7.69 12.31
C TRP A 26 4.69 -8.94 12.92
N PRO A 27 4.91 -10.04 12.17
CA PRO A 27 4.55 -10.24 10.77
C PRO A 27 3.03 -10.39 10.55
N LEU A 28 2.54 -9.90 9.40
CA LEU A 28 1.14 -9.99 9.03
C LEU A 28 0.71 -11.45 8.85
N LYS A 29 -0.15 -11.93 9.76
CA LYS A 29 -0.76 -13.26 9.65
C LYS A 29 -1.94 -13.18 8.68
N PRO A 30 -2.06 -14.10 7.70
CA PRO A 30 -3.18 -14.08 6.75
C PRO A 30 -4.57 -14.11 7.41
N SER A 31 -4.68 -14.70 8.60
CA SER A 31 -5.93 -14.79 9.36
C SER A 31 -6.36 -13.49 10.05
N SER A 32 -5.47 -12.50 10.13
CA SER A 32 -5.70 -11.23 10.84
C SER A 32 -5.35 -10.00 10.00
N ALA A 33 -4.98 -10.21 8.73
CA ALA A 33 -4.68 -9.13 7.81
C ALA A 33 -5.90 -8.82 6.95
N THR A 34 -6.15 -7.55 6.73
CA THR A 34 -7.09 -7.06 5.73
C THR A 34 -6.35 -6.97 4.40
N PHE A 35 -6.95 -7.43 3.31
CA PHE A 35 -6.35 -7.34 1.98
C PHE A 35 -7.15 -6.35 1.14
N ALA A 36 -6.46 -5.43 0.49
CA ALA A 36 -7.04 -4.52 -0.49
C ALA A 36 -6.38 -4.71 -1.86
N GLU A 37 -7.19 -4.59 -2.90
CA GLU A 37 -6.73 -4.41 -4.28
C GLU A 37 -6.71 -2.92 -4.59
N VAL A 38 -5.53 -2.37 -4.86
CA VAL A 38 -5.33 -0.94 -5.14
C VAL A 38 -4.79 -0.81 -6.55
N SER A 39 -5.41 0.00 -7.40
CA SER A 39 -4.88 0.23 -8.75
C SER A 39 -3.63 1.10 -8.73
N ILE A 40 -2.82 1.04 -9.78
CA ILE A 40 -1.67 1.96 -9.93
C ILE A 40 -2.13 3.42 -9.96
N ASP A 41 -3.27 3.71 -10.58
CA ASP A 41 -3.87 5.06 -10.61
C ASP A 41 -4.26 5.53 -9.21
N ASP A 42 -4.78 4.63 -8.37
CA ASP A 42 -5.08 4.94 -6.96
C ASP A 42 -3.79 5.15 -6.15
N CYS A 43 -2.73 4.40 -6.43
CA CYS A 43 -1.42 4.59 -5.80
C CYS A 43 -0.81 5.96 -6.15
N ASP A 44 -0.97 6.39 -7.41
CA ASP A 44 -0.58 7.73 -7.87
C ASP A 44 -1.36 8.82 -7.12
N ALA A 45 -2.69 8.67 -7.03
CA ALA A 45 -3.57 9.60 -6.32
C ALA A 45 -3.23 9.68 -4.81
N ILE A 46 -2.90 8.55 -4.19
CA ILE A 46 -2.47 8.46 -2.77
C ILE A 46 -1.13 9.18 -2.59
N GLY A 47 -0.15 8.91 -3.46
CA GLY A 47 1.18 9.51 -3.39
C GLY A 47 1.14 11.04 -3.54
N HIS A 48 0.28 11.55 -4.41
CA HIS A 48 0.13 12.98 -4.66
C HIS A 48 -0.84 13.71 -3.71
N GLU A 49 -1.40 13.03 -2.69
CA GLU A 49 -2.41 13.58 -1.77
C GLU A 49 -3.64 14.19 -2.47
N VAL A 50 -3.96 13.74 -3.69
CA VAL A 50 -5.09 14.28 -4.49
C VAL A 50 -6.45 13.80 -3.94
N GLY A 51 -6.43 13.15 -2.77
CA GLY A 51 -7.49 12.33 -2.25
C GLY A 51 -7.36 10.95 -2.87
N ALA A 52 -7.05 9.96 -2.03
CA ALA A 52 -7.41 8.59 -2.37
C ALA A 52 -8.91 8.64 -2.74
N GLY A 53 -9.27 8.34 -3.98
CA GLY A 53 -10.66 8.32 -4.42
C GLY A 53 -11.46 7.26 -3.66
N ASP A 54 -12.44 6.65 -4.31
CA ASP A 54 -13.10 5.45 -3.77
C ASP A 54 -12.17 4.22 -3.90
N THR A 55 -11.00 4.28 -3.25
CA THR A 55 -9.96 3.23 -3.20
C THR A 55 -10.38 2.06 -2.31
N GLY A 56 -11.50 2.20 -1.59
CA GLY A 56 -11.94 1.25 -0.57
C GLY A 56 -11.06 1.21 0.68
N LEU A 57 -9.99 2.02 0.75
CA LEU A 57 -9.09 2.10 1.90
C LEU A 57 -9.63 3.06 2.95
N THR A 58 -9.40 2.71 4.21
CA THR A 58 -9.55 3.66 5.32
C THR A 58 -8.45 4.73 5.29
N PRO A 59 -8.64 5.89 5.95
CA PRO A 59 -7.62 6.93 6.01
C PRO A 59 -6.26 6.46 6.54
N ASP A 60 -6.26 5.56 7.52
CA ASP A 60 -5.04 5.01 8.11
C ASP A 60 -4.32 4.07 7.12
N GLU A 61 -5.08 3.22 6.41
CA GLU A 61 -4.55 2.33 5.36
C GLU A 61 -3.94 3.13 4.19
N ALA A 62 -4.63 4.18 3.75
CA ALA A 62 -4.10 5.08 2.72
C ALA A 62 -2.82 5.78 3.18
N SER A 63 -2.78 6.21 4.46
CA SER A 63 -1.61 6.89 5.03
C SER A 63 -0.39 5.98 5.12
N VAL A 64 -0.54 4.74 5.61
CA VAL A 64 0.57 3.78 5.68
C VAL A 64 1.01 3.30 4.29
N LEU A 65 0.08 3.18 3.33
CA LEU A 65 0.42 2.86 1.95
C LEU A 65 1.21 4.00 1.30
N LYS A 66 0.81 5.25 1.53
CA LYS A 66 1.59 6.42 1.07
C LYS A 66 3.01 6.40 1.62
N LEU A 67 3.17 6.21 2.93
CA LEU A 67 4.48 6.09 3.56
C LEU A 67 5.32 4.97 2.94
N LEU A 68 4.70 3.82 2.66
CA LEU A 68 5.38 2.71 1.98
C LEU A 68 5.91 3.11 0.60
N LEU A 69 5.07 3.78 -0.20
CA LEU A 69 5.45 4.24 -1.54
C LEU A 69 6.59 5.27 -1.46
N ASP A 70 6.49 6.23 -0.54
CA ASP A 70 7.50 7.26 -0.30
C ASP A 70 8.86 6.65 0.16
N GLU A 71 8.84 5.59 0.98
CA GLU A 71 10.04 4.87 1.39
C GLU A 71 10.69 4.05 0.27
N CYS A 72 9.93 3.69 -0.77
CA CYS A 72 10.42 2.89 -1.89
C CYS A 72 11.14 3.72 -2.96
N GLY A 73 10.96 5.04 -2.98
CA GLY A 73 11.65 5.94 -3.89
C GLY A 73 10.74 7.03 -4.45
N ALA A 74 11.16 7.63 -5.56
CA ALA A 74 10.30 8.57 -6.28
C ALA A 74 9.06 7.84 -6.80
N LEU A 75 7.88 8.43 -6.59
CA LEU A 75 6.60 7.82 -6.97
C LEU A 75 6.57 7.39 -8.44
N GLU A 76 7.11 8.20 -9.36
CA GLU A 76 7.20 7.87 -10.79
C GLU A 76 8.00 6.56 -11.04
N ASP A 77 9.12 6.37 -10.34
CA ASP A 77 9.95 5.16 -10.47
C ASP A 77 9.26 3.94 -9.84
N VAL A 78 8.56 4.16 -8.72
CA VAL A 78 7.79 3.15 -7.99
C VAL A 78 6.63 2.63 -8.85
N LEU A 79 5.91 3.52 -9.55
CA LEU A 79 4.79 3.17 -10.42
C LEU A 79 5.25 2.66 -11.79
N ALA A 80 6.47 2.98 -12.23
CA ALA A 80 7.08 2.38 -13.41
C ALA A 80 7.48 0.92 -13.19
N HIS A 81 7.87 0.57 -11.96
CA HIS A 81 8.31 -0.79 -11.58
C HIS A 81 7.65 -1.31 -10.28
N PRO A 82 6.32 -1.42 -10.23
CA PRO A 82 5.58 -1.85 -9.04
C PRO A 82 5.87 -3.30 -8.63
N GLU A 83 6.37 -4.12 -9.55
CA GLU A 83 6.83 -5.48 -9.28
C GLU A 83 7.96 -5.53 -8.22
N HIS A 84 8.78 -4.47 -8.13
CA HIS A 84 9.85 -4.37 -7.15
C HIS A 84 9.37 -4.05 -5.74
N LEU A 85 8.09 -3.69 -5.60
CA LEU A 85 7.48 -3.37 -4.32
C LEU A 85 6.97 -4.62 -3.60
N VAL A 86 6.83 -5.76 -4.30
CA VAL A 86 6.37 -7.01 -3.69
C VAL A 86 7.33 -7.44 -2.57
N GLY A 87 6.77 -7.63 -1.37
CA GLY A 87 7.50 -7.93 -0.14
C GLY A 87 7.99 -6.70 0.63
N ARG A 88 7.76 -5.48 0.14
CA ARG A 88 8.00 -4.24 0.92
C ARG A 88 6.96 -4.08 2.00
N VAL A 89 7.42 -3.56 3.14
CA VAL A 89 6.63 -3.41 4.37
C VAL A 89 6.87 -2.02 4.91
N CYS A 90 5.79 -1.35 5.32
CA CYS A 90 5.86 -0.09 6.05
C CYS A 90 5.03 -0.20 7.33
N LYS A 91 5.39 0.62 8.31
CA LYS A 91 4.81 0.65 9.66
C LYS A 91 4.47 2.09 10.00
N LEU A 92 3.20 2.35 10.25
CA LEU A 92 2.74 3.60 10.83
C LEU A 92 2.79 3.46 12.37
N ASP A 93 3.66 4.23 13.00
CA ASP A 93 3.73 4.40 14.46
C ASP A 93 3.18 5.80 14.76
N GLU A 94 2.14 5.90 15.60
CA GLU A 94 1.53 7.19 16.03
C GLU A 94 2.41 7.95 17.03
#